data_AF-A0A527YQU7-F1
#
_entry.id   AF-A0A527YQU7-F1
#
_cell.length_a   1.000
_cell.length_b   1.000
_cell.length_c   1.000
_cell.angle_alpha   90.00
_cell.angle_beta   90.00
_cell.angle_gamma   90.00
#
_symmetry.space_group_name_H-M   'P 1'
#
loop_
_entity.id
_entity.type
_entity.pdbx_description
1 polymer ?
#
loop_
_entity_poly.entity_id
_entity_poly.type
_entity_poly.pdbx_seq_one_letter_code
_entity_poly.pdbx_strand_id
1 'polypeptide(L)'
;MTAAELSTRTGTKERLVREWLSGQAAAGYVDYDEANGEFYLNAEQELVFADEDSPAFMAGAFEVLSALWLDEEKVRHAFQSGKGVAWHDHSACLFRGTERFFRPGYNA
;
A
#
# COMPACT_ATOMS: atom_id res chain seq x y z
N MET A 1 -8.43 10.95 -13.43
CA MET A 1 -8.69 9.62 -14.02
C MET A 1 -9.98 9.04 -13.45
N THR A 2 -10.90 8.58 -14.29
CA THR A 2 -12.14 7.94 -13.86
C THR A 2 -11.92 6.50 -13.39
N ALA A 3 -12.86 5.94 -12.62
CA ALA A 3 -12.82 4.53 -12.21
C ALA A 3 -12.84 3.57 -13.42
N ALA A 4 -13.54 3.92 -14.50
CA ALA A 4 -13.59 3.15 -15.74
C ALA A 4 -12.21 3.06 -16.41
N GLU A 5 -11.53 4.20 -16.53
CA GLU A 5 -10.18 4.27 -17.09
C GLU A 5 -9.18 3.47 -16.26
N LEU A 6 -9.19 3.62 -14.93
CA LEU A 6 -8.29 2.87 -14.05
C LEU A 6 -8.56 1.36 -14.12
N SER A 7 -9.83 0.96 -14.14
CA SER A 7 -10.19 -0.45 -14.22
C SER A 7 -9.75 -1.09 -15.54
N THR A 8 -9.84 -0.35 -16.64
CA THR A 8 -9.34 -0.78 -17.95
C THR A 8 -7.82 -0.94 -17.94
N ARG A 9 -7.10 0.05 -17.40
CA ARG A 9 -5.62 0.01 -17.31
C ARG A 9 -5.09 -1.12 -16.44
N THR A 10 -5.84 -1.51 -15.40
CA THR A 10 -5.43 -2.52 -14.42
C THR A 10 -6.04 -3.91 -14.66
N GLY A 11 -6.94 -4.05 -15.65
CA GLY A 11 -7.64 -5.31 -15.92
C GLY A 11 -8.59 -5.74 -14.79
N THR A 12 -9.13 -4.78 -14.04
CA THR A 12 -9.98 -5.03 -12.87
C THR A 12 -11.45 -4.68 -13.15
N LYS A 13 -12.35 -5.00 -12.21
CA LYS A 13 -13.78 -4.70 -12.35
C LYS A 13 -14.08 -3.27 -11.90
N GLU A 14 -14.59 -2.46 -12.82
CA GLU A 14 -14.92 -1.04 -12.58
C GLU A 14 -15.71 -0.81 -11.29
N ARG A 15 -16.76 -1.61 -11.04
CA ARG A 15 -17.59 -1.48 -9.83
C ARG A 15 -16.76 -1.53 -8.55
N LEU A 16 -15.78 -2.45 -8.48
CA LEU A 16 -14.92 -2.63 -7.31
C LEU A 16 -13.86 -1.53 -7.22
N VAL A 17 -13.28 -1.13 -8.36
CA VAL A 17 -12.34 -0.01 -8.42
C VAL A 17 -12.99 1.28 -7.92
N ARG A 18 -14.25 1.53 -8.31
CA ARG A 18 -15.00 2.70 -7.88
C ARG A 18 -15.19 2.72 -6.36
N GLU A 19 -15.65 1.61 -5.77
CA GLU A 19 -15.81 1.53 -4.31
C GLU A 19 -14.48 1.72 -3.58
N TRP A 20 -13.41 1.10 -4.08
CA TRP A 20 -12.08 1.26 -3.51
C TRP A 20 -11.61 2.72 -3.58
N LEU A 21 -11.71 3.37 -4.74
CA LEU A 21 -11.35 4.78 -4.92
C LEU A 21 -12.19 5.72 -4.05
N SER A 22 -13.50 5.47 -3.94
CA SER A 22 -14.37 6.23 -3.03
C SER A 22 -13.93 6.10 -1.57
N GLY A 23 -13.53 4.89 -1.14
CA GLY A 23 -12.97 4.67 0.19
C GLY A 23 -11.64 5.41 0.40
N GLN A 24 -10.74 5.38 -0.59
CA GLN A 24 -9.48 6.14 -0.54
C GLN A 24 -9.72 7.64 -0.45
N ALA A 25 -10.68 8.16 -1.23
CA ALA A 25 -11.02 9.58 -1.24
C ALA A 25 -11.62 10.04 0.09
N ALA A 26 -12.54 9.25 0.65
CA ALA A 26 -13.14 9.53 1.96
C ALA A 26 -12.10 9.52 3.10
N ALA A 27 -11.04 8.71 2.96
CA ALA A 27 -9.93 8.64 3.91
C ALA A 27 -8.81 9.67 3.63
N GLY A 28 -8.90 10.46 2.55
CA GLY A 28 -7.93 11.50 2.19
C GLY A 28 -6.64 10.99 1.54
N TYR A 29 -6.61 9.75 1.05
CA TYR A 29 -5.45 9.18 0.35
C TYR A 29 -5.38 9.62 -1.12
N VAL A 30 -6.52 9.91 -1.72
CA VAL A 30 -6.65 10.46 -3.07
C VAL A 30 -7.67 11.59 -3.02
N ASP A 31 -7.60 12.51 -3.97
CA ASP A 31 -8.62 13.54 -4.15
C ASP A 31 -9.65 13.10 -5.21
N TYR A 32 -10.84 13.68 -5.12
CA TYR A 32 -11.95 13.42 -6.03
C TYR A 32 -12.53 14.73 -6.56
N ASP A 33 -12.58 14.86 -7.89
CA ASP A 33 -13.26 15.94 -8.59
C ASP A 33 -14.66 15.49 -9.01
N GLU A 34 -15.67 16.05 -8.35
CA GLU A 34 -17.08 15.76 -8.63
C GLU A 34 -17.52 16.22 -10.02
N ALA A 35 -16.96 17.31 -10.55
CA ALA A 35 -17.40 17.87 -11.83
C ALA A 35 -17.08 16.94 -13.00
N ASN A 36 -15.92 16.26 -12.92
CA ASN A 36 -15.44 15.35 -13.96
C ASN A 36 -15.58 13.87 -13.59
N GLY A 37 -15.93 13.55 -12.33
CA GLY A 37 -16.01 12.18 -11.83
C GLY A 37 -14.63 11.50 -11.78
N GLU A 38 -13.60 12.28 -11.48
CA GLU A 38 -12.20 11.87 -11.57
C GLU A 38 -11.53 11.77 -10.21
N PHE A 39 -10.65 10.80 -10.07
CA PHE A 39 -9.76 10.63 -8.93
C PHE A 39 -8.34 10.97 -9.33
N TYR A 40 -7.59 11.59 -8.43
CA TYR A 40 -6.20 11.99 -8.64
C TYR A 40 -5.42 12.06 -7.32
N LEU A 41 -4.09 12.13 -7.42
CA LEU A 41 -3.22 12.47 -6.29
C LEU A 41 -2.87 13.95 -6.42
N ASN A 42 -2.99 14.73 -5.34
CA ASN A 42 -2.36 16.04 -5.29
C ASN A 42 -0.84 15.92 -5.10
N ALA A 43 -0.13 17.04 -5.15
CA ALA A 43 1.33 17.06 -5.11
C ALA A 43 1.89 16.39 -3.84
N GLU A 44 1.28 16.63 -2.69
CA GLU A 44 1.69 16.04 -1.42
C GLU A 44 1.42 14.53 -1.38
N GLN A 45 0.27 14.08 -1.85
CA GLN A 45 -0.07 12.65 -1.93
C GLN A 45 0.83 11.92 -2.94
N GLU A 46 1.19 12.56 -4.06
CA GLU A 46 2.10 12.01 -5.07
C GLU A 46 3.49 11.72 -4.47
N LEU A 47 4.03 12.67 -3.70
CA LEU A 47 5.31 12.52 -2.99
C LEU A 47 5.31 11.36 -1.99
N VAL A 48 4.14 10.98 -1.45
CA VAL A 48 4.04 9.90 -0.45
C VAL A 48 3.77 8.54 -1.12
N PHE A 49 2.97 8.50 -2.18
CA PHE A 49 2.44 7.25 -2.73
C PHE A 49 2.95 6.86 -4.12
N ALA A 50 3.50 7.78 -4.90
CA ALA A 50 3.83 7.54 -6.31
C ALA A 50 5.28 7.85 -6.68
N ASP A 51 5.92 8.83 -6.05
CA ASP A 51 7.33 9.17 -6.27
C ASP A 51 8.25 8.35 -5.35
N GLU A 52 8.91 7.31 -5.88
CA GLU A 52 9.81 6.44 -5.08
C GLU A 52 11.11 7.13 -4.64
N ASP A 53 11.49 8.24 -5.28
CA ASP A 53 12.70 9.00 -4.96
C ASP A 53 12.42 10.13 -3.94
N SER A 54 11.15 10.37 -3.62
CA SER A 54 10.75 11.34 -2.60
C SER A 54 11.19 10.91 -1.21
N PRO A 55 11.72 11.83 -0.37
CA PRO A 55 12.07 11.54 1.02
C PRO A 55 10.84 11.21 1.89
N ALA A 56 9.63 11.51 1.39
CA ALA A 56 8.37 11.22 2.06
C ALA A 56 7.69 9.93 1.55
N PHE A 57 8.32 9.20 0.62
CA PHE A 57 7.72 7.99 0.05
C PHE A 57 7.44 6.92 1.11
N MET A 58 6.19 6.44 1.18
CA MET A 58 5.77 5.47 2.19
C MET A 58 5.05 4.23 1.64
N ALA A 59 5.00 4.01 0.33
CA ALA A 59 4.26 2.87 -0.23
C ALA A 59 4.77 1.51 0.30
N GLY A 60 6.07 1.41 0.64
CA GLY A 60 6.66 0.22 1.29
C GLY A 60 6.02 -0.16 2.62
N ALA A 61 5.44 0.80 3.37
CA ALA A 61 4.75 0.53 4.63
C ALA A 61 3.55 -0.41 4.45
N PHE A 62 2.81 -0.27 3.35
CA PHE A 62 1.66 -1.14 3.06
C PHE A 62 2.08 -2.59 2.74
N GLU A 63 3.30 -2.79 2.22
CA GLU A 63 3.86 -4.13 2.02
C GLU A 63 4.27 -4.78 3.34
N VAL A 64 4.85 -3.99 4.26
CA VAL A 64 5.13 -4.44 5.64
C VAL A 64 3.83 -4.85 6.33
N LEU A 65 2.78 -4.01 6.27
CA LEU A 65 1.47 -4.33 6.84
C LEU A 65 0.89 -5.60 6.22
N SER A 66 0.98 -5.77 4.90
CA SER A 66 0.52 -6.99 4.23
C SER A 66 1.25 -8.24 4.72
N ALA A 67 2.55 -8.13 5.02
CA ALA A 67 3.32 -9.24 5.56
C ALA A 67 2.82 -9.70 6.94
N LEU A 68 2.37 -8.77 7.79
CA LEU A 68 1.83 -9.10 9.12
C LEU A 68 0.59 -10.00 9.02
N TRP A 69 -0.29 -9.76 8.05
CA TRP A 69 -1.45 -10.62 7.80
C TRP A 69 -1.04 -11.99 7.25
N LEU A 70 -0.07 -12.03 6.34
CA LEU A 70 0.43 -13.30 5.78
C LEU A 70 1.15 -14.16 6.83
N ASP A 71 1.78 -13.53 7.81
CA ASP A 71 2.49 -14.21 8.89
C ASP A 71 1.61 -14.45 10.13
N GLU A 72 0.33 -14.07 10.12
CA GLU A 72 -0.58 -14.17 11.27
C GLU A 72 -0.57 -15.56 11.90
N GLU A 73 -0.73 -16.62 11.08
CA GLU A 73 -0.75 -18.00 11.58
C GLU A 73 0.60 -18.47 12.14
N LYS A 74 1.72 -17.99 11.60
CA LYS A 74 3.06 -18.31 12.13
C LYS A 74 3.25 -17.67 13.50
N VAL A 75 2.84 -16.41 13.64
CA VAL A 75 2.87 -15.69 14.91
C VAL A 75 1.94 -16.38 15.91
N ARG A 76 0.70 -16.72 15.52
CA ARG A 76 -0.24 -17.47 16.37
C ARG A 76 0.39 -18.76 16.92
N HIS A 77 1.00 -19.57 16.06
CA HIS A 77 1.67 -20.81 16.49
C HIS A 77 2.87 -20.54 17.41
N ALA A 78 3.66 -19.50 17.14
CA ALA A 78 4.79 -19.14 17.98
C ALA A 78 4.35 -18.80 19.42
N PHE A 79 3.21 -18.13 19.58
CA PHE A 79 2.61 -17.86 20.91
C PHE A 79 2.13 -19.14 21.60
N GLN A 80 1.58 -20.11 20.86
CA GLN A 80 1.12 -21.38 21.42
C GLN A 80 2.28 -22.31 21.81
N SER A 81 3.35 -22.34 21.00
CA SER A 81 4.44 -23.30 21.14
C SER A 81 5.67 -22.75 21.87
N GLY A 82 5.78 -21.42 22.01
CA GLY A 82 6.95 -20.74 22.59
C GLY A 82 8.20 -20.73 21.69
N LYS A 83 8.11 -21.11 20.41
CA LYS A 83 9.28 -21.30 19.52
C LYS A 83 9.69 -20.06 18.72
N GLY A 84 8.94 -18.97 18.81
CA GLY A 84 9.18 -17.74 18.03
C GLY A 84 8.97 -17.93 16.52
N VAL A 85 9.23 -16.87 15.76
CA VAL A 85 9.28 -16.86 14.28
C VAL A 85 10.67 -16.37 13.88
N ALA A 86 11.41 -17.13 13.10
CA ALA A 86 12.74 -16.70 12.66
C ALA A 86 12.61 -15.61 11.59
N TRP A 87 13.59 -14.69 11.54
CA TRP A 87 13.54 -13.56 10.60
C TRP A 87 13.34 -14.00 9.13
N HIS A 88 14.03 -15.06 8.71
CA HIS A 88 13.95 -15.60 7.35
C HIS A 88 12.65 -16.35 7.05
N ASP A 89 11.86 -16.69 8.08
CA ASP A 89 10.58 -17.39 7.91
C ASP A 89 9.41 -16.44 7.64
N HIS A 90 9.64 -15.12 7.67
CA HIS A 90 8.63 -14.13 7.32
C HIS A 90 8.30 -14.12 5.83
N SER A 91 7.11 -13.61 5.50
CA SER A 91 6.72 -13.40 4.10
C SER A 91 7.74 -12.53 3.36
N ALA A 92 7.98 -12.83 2.08
CA ALA A 92 8.85 -12.04 1.22
C ALA A 92 8.41 -10.57 1.12
N CYS A 93 7.12 -10.29 1.34
CA CYS A 93 6.58 -8.94 1.43
C CYS A 93 7.23 -8.11 2.55
N LEU A 94 7.64 -8.73 3.66
CA LEU A 94 8.28 -8.02 4.77
C LEU A 94 9.63 -7.46 4.34
N PHE A 95 10.45 -8.26 3.65
CA PHE A 95 11.78 -7.85 3.22
C PHE A 95 11.72 -6.75 2.16
N ARG A 96 10.86 -6.92 1.15
CA ARG A 96 10.64 -5.90 0.11
C ARG A 96 10.07 -4.62 0.70
N GLY A 97 9.09 -4.74 1.58
CA GLY A 97 8.47 -3.60 2.26
C GLY A 97 9.46 -2.83 3.14
N THR A 98 10.29 -3.54 3.90
CA THR A 98 11.32 -2.94 4.76
C THR A 98 12.33 -2.16 3.91
N GLU A 99 12.83 -2.77 2.83
CA GLU A 99 13.75 -2.11 1.91
C GLU A 99 13.14 -0.83 1.33
N ARG A 100 11.95 -0.90 0.74
CA ARG A 100 11.26 0.25 0.12
C ARG A 100 10.86 1.32 1.14
N PHE A 101 10.53 0.94 2.38
CA PHE A 101 10.09 1.88 3.41
C PHE A 101 11.25 2.66 4.04
N PHE A 102 12.41 2.02 4.25
CA PHE A 102 13.57 2.69 4.86
C PHE A 102 14.49 3.35 3.84
N ARG A 103 14.45 2.96 2.55
CA ARG A 103 15.27 3.54 1.48
C ARG A 103 15.24 5.08 1.44
N PRO A 104 14.09 5.77 1.52
CA PRO A 104 14.06 7.24 1.48
C PRO A 104 14.93 7.88 2.58
N GLY A 105 14.92 7.32 3.79
CA GLY A 105 15.73 7.81 4.90
C GLY A 105 17.24 7.57 4.74
N TYR A 106 17.64 6.59 3.92
CA TYR A 106 19.05 6.33 3.61
C TYR A 106 19.61 7.18 2.47
N ASN A 107 18.74 7.65 1.57
CA ASN A 107 19.12 8.46 0.41
C ASN A 107 19.08 9.98 0.69
N ALA A 108 18.56 10.40 1.84
CA ALA A 108 18.39 11.80 2.24
C ALA A 108 19.67 12.48 2.74
#